data_AF-A0A928SE19-F1
#
_entry.id   AF-A0A928SE19-F1
#
_cell.length_a   1.000
_cell.length_b   1.000
_cell.length_c   1.000
_cell.angle_alpha   90.00
_cell.angle_beta   90.00
_cell.angle_gamma   90.00
#
_symmetry.space_group_name_H-M   'P 1'
#
loop_
_entity.id
_entity.type
_entity.pdbx_description
1 polymer ?
#
loop_
_entity_poly.entity_id
_entity_poly.type
_entity_poly.pdbx_seq_one_letter_code
_entity_poly.pdbx_strand_id
1 'polypeptide(L)'
;MNTNDELYQAGLILHGHKCPAMPMGLRAGLAALEVLGVPRSLDGQLTVLVEIDRDHCATCYADGVQIATGCTFGKGNIQKLGYGKFALTLIDNKTGRSVRVVTRPETIRRNQESEFIQYRKRGVPASQIETGLVEPMIEAVLSAPTEALFSVEPIKEQRLPAARPHDFNTIICAECGEVAVERYARVKQGKIVCIPCAEKV
;
A
#
# COMPACT_ATOMS: atom_id res chain seq x y z
N MET A 1 -17.44 10.06 -1.92
CA MET A 1 -17.35 9.07 -0.83
C MET A 1 -17.59 9.81 0.49
N ASN A 2 -18.05 9.14 1.54
CA ASN A 2 -18.19 9.74 2.87
C ASN A 2 -17.73 8.76 3.96
N THR A 3 -17.84 9.15 5.23
CA THR A 3 -17.39 8.34 6.36
C THR A 3 -18.22 7.08 6.59
N ASN A 4 -19.40 6.92 5.99
CA ASN A 4 -20.19 5.69 6.08
C ASN A 4 -19.85 4.67 4.98
N ASP A 5 -18.91 4.99 4.08
CA ASP A 5 -18.50 4.10 3.01
C ASP A 5 -17.83 2.82 3.57
N GLU A 6 -18.24 1.65 3.06
CA GLU A 6 -17.79 0.35 3.55
C GLU A 6 -16.28 0.16 3.40
N LEU A 7 -15.68 0.63 2.30
CA LEU A 7 -14.24 0.52 2.10
C LEU A 7 -13.48 1.44 3.06
N TYR A 8 -13.99 2.64 3.31
CA TYR A 8 -13.39 3.52 4.32
C TYR A 8 -13.45 2.91 5.72
N GLN A 9 -14.60 2.34 6.11
CA GLN A 9 -14.77 1.68 7.41
C GLN A 9 -13.87 0.45 7.55
N ALA A 10 -13.81 -0.41 6.53
CA ALA A 10 -12.92 -1.56 6.50
C ALA A 10 -11.44 -1.12 6.58
N GLY A 11 -11.08 -0.05 5.87
CA GLY A 11 -9.74 0.53 5.93
C GLY A 11 -9.40 1.09 7.30
N LEU A 12 -10.34 1.73 7.98
CA LEU A 12 -10.14 2.22 9.34
C LEU A 12 -9.93 1.07 10.34
N ILE A 13 -10.69 -0.02 10.20
CA ILE A 13 -10.53 -1.23 11.03
C ILE A 13 -9.14 -1.83 10.82
N LEU A 14 -8.70 -1.99 9.57
CA LEU A 14 -7.37 -2.52 9.26
C LEU A 14 -6.26 -1.59 9.78
N HIS A 15 -6.42 -0.28 9.59
CA HIS A 15 -5.38 0.72 9.85
C HIS A 15 -5.24 1.08 11.34
N GLY A 16 -6.34 1.03 12.09
CA GLY A 16 -6.35 1.16 13.54
C GLY A 16 -6.42 2.58 14.10
N HIS A 17 -6.38 3.63 13.28
CA HIS A 17 -6.57 5.02 13.75
C HIS A 17 -7.07 5.95 12.64
N LYS A 18 -7.61 7.11 13.04
CA LYS A 18 -8.02 8.17 12.11
C LYS A 18 -6.82 9.03 11.70
N CYS A 19 -6.57 9.12 10.40
CA CYS A 19 -5.58 10.03 9.81
C CYS A 19 -6.03 10.41 8.39
N PRO A 20 -5.54 11.53 7.82
CA PRO A 20 -5.90 11.92 6.45
C PRO A 20 -5.19 11.10 5.36
N ALA A 21 -4.12 10.37 5.70
CA ALA A 21 -3.28 9.67 4.73
C ALA A 21 -3.89 8.36 4.21
N MET A 22 -4.51 7.56 5.08
CA MET A 22 -5.21 6.32 4.68
C MET A 22 -6.36 6.59 3.69
N PRO A 23 -7.33 7.49 3.96
CA PRO A 23 -8.40 7.78 3.00
C PRO A 23 -7.87 8.41 1.70
N MET A 24 -6.73 9.11 1.73
CA MET A 24 -6.08 9.60 0.50
C MET A 24 -5.63 8.44 -0.39
N GLY A 25 -4.96 7.44 0.20
CA GLY A 25 -4.55 6.24 -0.52
C GLY A 25 -5.74 5.44 -1.05
N LEU A 26 -6.83 5.36 -0.27
CA LEU A 26 -8.08 4.74 -0.69
C LEU A 26 -8.64 5.42 -1.94
N ARG A 27 -8.80 6.75 -1.90
CA ARG A 27 -9.29 7.54 -3.05
C ARG A 27 -8.36 7.42 -4.26
N ALA A 28 -7.05 7.39 -4.06
CA ALA A 28 -6.09 7.24 -5.15
C ALA A 28 -6.19 5.85 -5.82
N GLY A 29 -6.34 4.79 -5.03
CA GLY A 29 -6.50 3.43 -5.54
C GLY A 29 -7.79 3.27 -6.35
N LEU A 30 -8.89 3.85 -5.87
CA LEU A 30 -10.18 3.86 -6.60
C LEU A 30 -10.08 4.63 -7.91
N ALA A 31 -9.44 5.81 -7.90
CA ALA A 31 -9.21 6.57 -9.13
C ALA A 31 -8.38 5.77 -10.15
N ALA A 32 -7.37 5.02 -9.70
CA ALA A 32 -6.58 4.18 -10.59
C ALA A 32 -7.40 3.03 -11.21
N LEU A 33 -8.24 2.36 -10.43
CA LEU A 33 -9.14 1.31 -10.93
C LEU A 33 -10.12 1.87 -11.97
N GLU A 34 -10.74 3.01 -11.66
CA GLU A 34 -11.71 3.69 -12.52
C GLU A 34 -11.09 4.07 -13.87
N VAL A 35 -9.93 4.74 -13.85
CA VAL A 35 -9.24 5.19 -15.06
C VAL A 35 -8.77 4.01 -15.91
N LEU A 36 -8.24 2.95 -15.28
CA LEU A 36 -7.78 1.78 -16.01
C LEU A 36 -8.95 0.93 -16.55
N GLY A 37 -10.14 1.08 -15.96
CA GLY A 37 -11.35 0.35 -16.30
C GLY A 37 -11.32 -1.10 -15.83
N VAL A 38 -10.74 -1.36 -14.65
CA VAL A 38 -10.57 -2.71 -14.10
C VAL A 38 -11.23 -2.85 -12.73
N PRO A 39 -11.77 -4.02 -12.38
CA PRO A 39 -12.33 -4.26 -11.06
C PRO A 39 -11.24 -4.38 -9.99
N ARG A 40 -11.64 -4.28 -8.73
CA ARG A 40 -10.80 -4.62 -7.57
C ARG A 40 -10.21 -6.02 -7.72
N SER A 41 -8.93 -6.18 -7.38
CA SER A 41 -8.21 -7.45 -7.55
C SER A 41 -8.59 -8.49 -6.50
N LEU A 42 -9.00 -9.67 -6.95
CA LEU A 42 -9.29 -10.83 -6.10
C LEU A 42 -8.01 -11.62 -5.78
N ASP A 43 -7.12 -11.79 -6.77
CA ASP A 43 -5.87 -12.56 -6.67
C ASP A 43 -4.69 -11.72 -7.15
N GLY A 44 -3.89 -12.22 -8.10
CA GLY A 44 -2.74 -11.55 -8.72
C GLY A 44 -3.03 -10.93 -10.10
N GLN A 45 -4.28 -10.57 -10.41
CA GLN A 45 -4.63 -9.97 -11.71
C GLN A 45 -4.03 -8.57 -11.89
N LEU A 46 -3.91 -7.83 -10.79
CA LEU A 46 -3.36 -6.49 -10.76
C LEU A 46 -2.12 -6.45 -9.89
N THR A 47 -1.22 -5.52 -10.20
CA THR A 47 -0.08 -5.15 -9.35
C THR A 47 -0.14 -3.66 -9.04
N VAL A 48 0.18 -3.29 -7.80
CA VAL A 48 0.37 -1.89 -7.41
C VAL A 48 1.82 -1.63 -7.03
N LEU A 49 2.40 -0.59 -7.62
CA LEU A 49 3.67 -0.02 -7.19
C LEU A 49 3.40 1.27 -6.44
N VAL A 50 3.61 1.30 -5.13
CA VAL A 50 3.41 2.50 -4.29
C VAL A 50 4.74 3.18 -4.04
N GLU A 51 4.78 4.50 -4.21
CA GLU A 51 6.04 5.28 -4.20
C GLU A 51 6.45 5.81 -2.83
N ILE A 52 5.73 5.45 -1.76
CA ILE A 52 6.10 5.77 -0.38
C ILE A 52 7.28 4.91 0.10
N ASP A 53 7.85 5.26 1.25
CA ASP A 53 8.86 4.43 1.92
C ASP A 53 8.72 4.40 3.45
N ARG A 54 9.65 3.71 4.13
CA ARG A 54 9.94 3.83 5.55
C ARG A 54 10.19 5.29 5.92
N ASP A 55 9.78 5.66 7.12
CA ASP A 55 9.93 7.01 7.69
C ASP A 55 9.25 8.14 6.89
N HIS A 56 8.44 7.79 5.89
CA HIS A 56 7.59 8.73 5.18
C HIS A 56 6.44 9.21 6.09
N CYS A 57 6.12 10.50 6.04
CA CYS A 57 5.11 11.14 6.90
C CYS A 57 3.66 10.62 6.71
N ALA A 58 3.45 9.69 5.78
CA ALA A 58 2.14 9.14 5.42
C ALA A 58 2.26 7.68 4.94
N THR A 59 2.99 6.84 5.68
CA THR A 59 3.03 5.39 5.40
C THR A 59 1.64 4.75 5.34
N CYS A 60 0.68 5.31 6.09
CA CYS A 60 -0.74 4.98 6.10
C CYS A 60 -1.41 4.97 4.72
N TYR A 61 -0.85 5.72 3.75
CA TYR A 61 -1.36 5.79 2.38
C TYR A 61 -1.44 4.41 1.72
N ALA A 62 -0.45 3.54 1.93
CA ALA A 62 -0.47 2.20 1.34
C ALA A 62 -1.64 1.35 1.83
N ASP A 63 -2.09 1.50 3.08
CA ASP A 63 -3.20 0.71 3.61
C ASP A 63 -4.51 1.05 2.88
N GLY A 64 -4.77 2.34 2.64
CA GLY A 64 -5.91 2.75 1.82
C GLY A 64 -5.82 2.20 0.39
N VAL A 65 -4.64 2.22 -0.21
CA VAL A 65 -4.40 1.66 -1.55
C VAL A 65 -4.70 0.16 -1.57
N GLN A 66 -4.26 -0.59 -0.55
CA GLN A 66 -4.56 -2.03 -0.44
C GLN A 66 -6.06 -2.29 -0.35
N ILE A 67 -6.77 -1.52 0.46
CA ILE A 67 -8.22 -1.64 0.65
C ILE A 67 -8.95 -1.39 -0.66
N ALA A 68 -8.65 -0.28 -1.33
CA ALA A 68 -9.27 0.10 -2.61
C ALA A 68 -9.02 -0.93 -3.70
N THR A 69 -7.75 -1.25 -3.95
CA THR A 69 -7.33 -2.02 -5.13
C THR A 69 -7.44 -3.52 -4.95
N GLY A 70 -7.49 -4.00 -3.70
CA GLY A 70 -7.35 -5.41 -3.38
C GLY A 70 -5.94 -5.93 -3.63
N CYS A 71 -4.98 -5.09 -4.03
CA CYS A 71 -3.57 -5.47 -4.14
C CYS A 71 -2.94 -5.36 -2.75
N THR A 72 -2.55 -6.48 -2.15
CA THR A 72 -2.16 -6.52 -0.73
C THR A 72 -0.77 -7.08 -0.53
N PHE A 73 -0.16 -6.75 0.60
CA PHE A 73 1.14 -7.26 0.99
C PHE A 73 1.13 -8.80 1.08
N GLY A 74 0.08 -9.38 1.70
CA GLY A 74 -0.06 -10.83 1.85
C GLY A 74 -0.19 -11.58 0.52
N LYS A 75 -0.92 -11.03 -0.45
CA LYS A 75 -0.99 -11.58 -1.81
C LYS A 75 0.27 -11.34 -2.64
N GLY A 76 1.19 -10.48 -2.16
CA GLY A 76 2.44 -10.16 -2.83
C GLY A 76 2.30 -9.30 -4.08
N ASN A 77 1.12 -8.70 -4.31
CA ASN A 77 0.85 -7.90 -5.51
C ASN A 77 0.78 -6.38 -5.24
N ILE A 78 1.35 -5.93 -4.11
CA ILE A 78 1.72 -4.53 -3.87
C ILE A 78 3.21 -4.44 -3.52
N GLN A 79 3.92 -3.48 -4.10
CA GLN A 79 5.34 -3.25 -3.85
C GLN A 79 5.60 -1.79 -3.51
N LYS A 80 6.42 -1.54 -2.48
CA LYS A 80 6.97 -0.20 -2.18
C LYS A 80 8.19 0.07 -3.06
N LEU A 81 8.25 1.25 -3.68
CA LEU A 81 9.37 1.66 -4.53
C LEU A 81 10.40 2.54 -3.82
N GLY A 82 10.05 3.17 -2.70
CA GLY A 82 11.02 3.92 -1.90
C GLY A 82 11.33 5.33 -2.40
N TYR A 83 10.43 5.95 -3.18
CA TYR A 83 10.69 7.29 -3.75
C TYR A 83 10.22 8.45 -2.86
N GLY A 84 9.56 8.16 -1.73
CA GLY A 84 9.01 9.16 -0.81
C GLY A 84 7.89 10.01 -1.42
N LYS A 85 7.13 9.48 -2.38
CA LYS A 85 6.04 10.21 -3.07
C LYS A 85 4.68 9.67 -2.69
N PHE A 86 3.68 10.56 -2.66
CA PHE A 86 2.26 10.23 -2.51
C PHE A 86 1.65 9.78 -3.83
N ALA A 87 2.18 8.69 -4.39
CA ALA A 87 1.82 8.19 -5.69
C ALA A 87 1.73 6.66 -5.71
N LEU A 88 0.93 6.15 -6.65
CA LEU A 88 0.89 4.75 -6.99
C LEU A 88 0.81 4.57 -8.49
N THR A 89 1.31 3.44 -8.97
CA THR A 89 1.05 2.93 -10.32
C THR A 89 0.28 1.63 -10.21
N LEU A 90 -0.90 1.58 -10.81
CA LEU A 90 -1.69 0.36 -10.95
C LEU A 90 -1.40 -0.26 -12.30
N ILE A 91 -1.18 -1.58 -12.34
CA ILE A 91 -0.84 -2.33 -13.55
C ILE A 91 -1.80 -3.51 -13.67
N ASP A 92 -2.44 -3.65 -14.83
CA ASP A 92 -3.14 -4.87 -15.21
C ASP A 92 -2.13 -5.88 -15.76
N ASN A 93 -1.89 -6.97 -15.02
CA ASN A 93 -0.87 -7.95 -15.37
C ASN A 93 -1.20 -8.72 -16.66
N LYS A 94 -2.47 -8.76 -17.08
CA LYS A 94 -2.89 -9.45 -18.30
C LYS A 94 -2.54 -8.62 -19.55
N THR A 95 -2.83 -7.32 -19.52
CA THR A 95 -2.68 -6.44 -20.70
C THR A 95 -1.39 -5.63 -20.67
N GLY A 96 -0.75 -5.48 -19.52
CA GLY A 96 0.35 -4.55 -19.31
C GLY A 96 -0.09 -3.09 -19.25
N ARG A 97 -1.38 -2.77 -19.37
CA ARG A 97 -1.87 -1.39 -19.22
C ARG A 97 -1.65 -0.94 -17.78
N SER A 98 -1.17 0.28 -17.64
CA SER A 98 -0.85 0.87 -16.35
C SER A 98 -1.26 2.33 -16.27
N VAL A 99 -1.61 2.78 -15.08
CA VAL A 99 -1.92 4.18 -14.79
C VAL A 99 -1.23 4.60 -13.51
N ARG A 100 -0.60 5.78 -13.55
CA ARG A 100 0.04 6.41 -12.40
C ARG A 100 -0.83 7.54 -11.87
N VAL A 101 -1.10 7.50 -10.56
CA VAL A 101 -1.92 8.49 -9.84
C VAL A 101 -1.04 9.15 -8.79
N VAL A 102 -0.97 10.48 -8.81
CA VAL A 102 -0.15 11.30 -7.91
C VAL A 102 -1.02 12.27 -7.15
N THR A 103 -0.87 12.32 -5.82
CA THR A 103 -1.56 13.33 -5.02
C THR A 103 -1.02 14.72 -5.35
N ARG A 104 -1.92 15.68 -5.58
CA ARG A 104 -1.58 17.05 -5.94
C ARG A 104 -0.82 17.76 -4.82
N PRO A 105 0.18 18.61 -5.14
CA PRO A 105 0.95 19.35 -4.15
C PRO A 105 0.08 20.18 -3.21
N GLU A 106 -0.99 20.80 -3.72
CA GLU A 106 -1.90 21.65 -2.95
C GLU A 106 -2.61 20.87 -1.85
N THR A 107 -3.02 19.64 -2.17
CA THR A 107 -3.64 18.70 -1.22
C THR A 107 -2.66 18.29 -0.12
N ILE A 108 -1.40 18.03 -0.47
CA ILE A 108 -0.35 17.70 0.50
C ILE A 108 -0.03 18.89 1.41
N ARG A 109 0.12 20.09 0.84
CA ARG A 109 0.41 21.31 1.61
C ARG A 109 -0.69 21.62 2.62
N ARG A 110 -1.95 21.59 2.18
CA ARG A 110 -3.11 21.77 3.08
C ARG A 110 -3.07 20.80 4.26
N ASN A 111 -2.73 19.54 4.01
CA ASN A 111 -2.59 18.56 5.10
C ASN A 111 -1.40 18.87 6.00
N GLN A 112 -0.24 19.27 5.45
CA GLN A 112 0.97 19.55 6.22
C GLN A 112 0.88 20.78 7.13
N GLU A 113 0.00 21.71 6.80
CA GLU A 113 -0.26 22.95 7.55
C GLU A 113 -1.28 22.76 8.69
N SER A 114 -1.94 21.59 8.77
CA SER A 114 -2.98 21.34 9.77
C SER A 114 -2.44 21.17 11.20
N GLU A 115 -3.27 21.49 12.18
CA GLU A 115 -2.95 21.27 13.60
C GLU A 115 -2.65 19.80 13.91
N PHE A 116 -3.37 18.87 13.28
CA PHE A 116 -3.10 17.44 13.38
C PHE A 116 -1.64 17.13 13.03
N ILE A 117 -1.11 17.66 11.92
CA ILE A 117 0.29 17.43 11.55
C ILE A 117 1.27 18.13 12.50
N GLN A 118 0.92 19.26 13.09
CA GLN A 118 1.75 19.89 14.12
C GLN A 118 1.92 18.98 15.35
N TYR A 119 0.86 18.32 15.82
CA TYR A 119 0.95 17.31 16.87
C TYR A 119 1.82 16.12 16.46
N ARG A 120 1.65 15.61 15.23
CA ARG A 120 2.47 14.50 14.70
C ARG A 120 3.96 14.87 14.65
N LYS A 121 4.30 16.09 14.24
CA LYS A 121 5.69 16.61 14.21
C LYS A 121 6.32 16.68 15.61
N ARG A 122 5.52 16.87 16.66
CA ARG A 122 5.95 16.83 18.07
C ARG A 122 6.05 15.40 18.63
N GLY A 123 5.81 14.37 17.81
CA GLY A 123 5.91 12.97 18.20
C GLY A 123 4.62 12.39 18.79
N VAL A 124 3.50 13.14 18.82
CA VAL A 124 2.24 12.63 19.36
C VAL A 124 1.67 11.57 18.40
N PRO A 125 1.41 10.33 18.85
CA PRO A 125 0.76 9.30 18.04
C PRO A 125 -0.60 9.74 17.52
N ALA A 126 -0.93 9.38 16.27
CA ALA A 126 -2.21 9.77 15.66
C ALA A 126 -3.45 9.27 16.44
N SER A 127 -3.33 8.13 17.13
CA SER A 127 -4.37 7.58 18.00
C SER A 127 -4.63 8.39 19.28
N GLN A 128 -3.73 9.32 19.64
CA GLN A 128 -3.85 10.18 20.83
C GLN A 128 -4.24 11.62 20.48
N ILE A 129 -4.37 11.94 19.19
CA ILE A 129 -4.81 13.27 18.76
C ILE A 129 -6.34 13.29 18.77
N GLU A 130 -6.91 14.40 19.25
CA GLU A 130 -8.35 14.61 19.29
C GLU A 130 -9.00 14.41 17.92
N THR A 131 -10.10 13.66 17.87
CA THR A 131 -10.76 13.29 16.62
C THR A 131 -11.33 14.50 15.88
N GLY A 132 -11.78 15.53 16.61
CA GLY A 132 -12.29 16.78 16.02
C GLY A 132 -11.26 17.51 15.16
N LEU A 133 -9.96 17.30 15.39
CA LEU A 133 -8.89 17.90 14.59
C LEU A 133 -8.62 17.13 13.27
N VAL A 134 -9.02 15.86 13.20
CA VAL A 134 -8.72 14.99 12.06
C VAL A 134 -9.94 14.71 11.18
N GLU A 135 -11.15 14.70 11.75
CA GLU A 135 -12.40 14.41 11.04
C GLU A 135 -12.66 15.37 9.87
N PRO A 136 -12.53 16.70 10.02
CA PRO A 136 -12.70 17.63 8.90
C PRO A 136 -11.72 17.36 7.76
N MET A 137 -10.49 16.93 8.09
CA MET A 137 -9.50 16.57 7.08
C MET A 137 -9.89 15.31 6.32
N ILE A 138 -10.39 14.30 7.03
CA ILE A 138 -10.87 13.05 6.43
C ILE A 138 -12.06 13.35 5.51
N GLU A 139 -13.04 14.10 5.99
CA GLU A 139 -14.22 14.49 5.21
C GLU A 139 -13.84 15.27 3.95
N ALA A 140 -12.89 16.20 4.05
CA ALA A 140 -12.38 16.93 2.90
C ALA A 140 -11.76 16.00 1.85
N VAL A 141 -11.01 14.97 2.26
CA VAL A 141 -10.41 13.97 1.34
C VAL A 141 -11.48 13.06 0.74
N LEU A 142 -12.43 12.58 1.54
CA LEU A 142 -13.46 11.65 1.07
C LEU A 142 -14.47 12.30 0.13
N SER A 143 -14.80 13.58 0.35
CA SER A 143 -15.82 14.31 -0.42
C SER A 143 -15.27 15.00 -1.66
N ALA A 144 -13.98 15.36 -1.71
CA ALA A 144 -13.42 16.11 -2.82
C ALA A 144 -13.51 15.35 -4.18
N PRO A 145 -13.67 16.08 -5.30
CA PRO A 145 -13.54 15.51 -6.64
C PRO A 145 -12.15 14.90 -6.87
N THR A 146 -12.08 13.84 -7.66
CA THR A 146 -10.83 13.12 -7.94
C THR A 146 -9.79 14.04 -8.59
N GLU A 147 -10.21 14.92 -9.50
CA GLU A 147 -9.35 15.84 -10.24
C GLU A 147 -8.75 16.93 -9.34
N ALA A 148 -9.45 17.26 -8.24
CA ALA A 148 -8.96 18.21 -7.23
C ALA A 148 -7.91 17.57 -6.30
N LEU A 149 -7.94 16.24 -6.15
CA LEU A 149 -7.00 15.51 -5.29
C LEU A 149 -5.77 15.02 -6.05
N PHE A 150 -5.93 14.62 -7.31
CA PHE A 150 -4.92 13.86 -8.04
C PHE A 150 -4.59 14.43 -9.41
N SER A 151 -3.34 14.23 -9.80
CA SER A 151 -2.89 14.25 -11.19
C SER A 151 -2.79 12.80 -11.66
N VAL A 152 -3.55 12.47 -12.70
CA VAL A 152 -3.58 11.13 -13.31
C VAL A 152 -2.80 11.19 -14.62
N GLU A 153 -1.80 10.33 -14.77
CA GLU A 153 -1.04 10.23 -16.01
C GLU A 153 -1.82 9.47 -17.10
N PRO A 154 -1.53 9.72 -18.38
CA PRO A 154 -2.04 8.90 -19.47
C PRO A 154 -1.70 7.42 -19.25
N ILE A 155 -2.59 6.54 -19.71
CA ILE A 155 -2.37 5.09 -19.65
C ILE A 155 -1.14 4.74 -20.50
N LYS A 156 -0.24 3.93 -19.93
CA LYS A 156 0.97 3.45 -20.59
C LYS A 156 1.05 1.94 -20.52
N GLU A 157 1.85 1.33 -21.39
CA GLU A 157 2.20 -0.08 -21.27
C GLU A 157 3.42 -0.23 -20.34
N GLN A 158 3.26 -1.05 -19.30
CA GLN A 158 4.32 -1.46 -18.39
C GLN A 158 4.15 -2.94 -18.10
N ARG A 159 5.05 -3.77 -18.63
CA ARG A 159 5.06 -5.21 -18.38
C ARG A 159 5.98 -5.55 -17.23
N LEU A 160 5.45 -6.24 -16.23
CA LEU A 160 6.25 -6.82 -15.16
C LEU A 160 6.78 -8.19 -15.59
N PRO A 161 7.93 -8.63 -15.05
CA PRO A 161 8.38 -10.00 -15.19
C PRO A 161 7.29 -10.97 -14.76
N ALA A 162 7.19 -12.12 -15.43
CA ALA A 162 6.26 -13.17 -15.04
C ALA A 162 6.49 -13.54 -13.57
N ALA A 163 5.42 -13.50 -12.77
CA ALA A 163 5.46 -13.99 -11.40
C ALA A 163 5.85 -15.47 -11.42
N ARG A 164 6.74 -15.86 -10.52
CA ARG A 164 7.07 -17.28 -10.36
C ARG A 164 5.88 -17.98 -9.72
N PRO A 165 5.53 -19.20 -10.13
CA PRO A 165 4.48 -19.96 -9.46
C PRO A 165 4.84 -20.19 -7.99
N HIS A 166 3.81 -20.28 -7.15
CA HIS A 166 3.94 -20.72 -5.77
C HIS A 166 4.62 -22.09 -5.73
N ASP A 167 5.50 -22.25 -4.75
CA ASP A 167 6.17 -23.51 -4.47
C ASP A 167 5.53 -24.11 -3.22
N PHE A 168 5.02 -25.32 -3.36
CA PHE A 168 4.32 -26.04 -2.30
C PHE A 168 5.20 -27.12 -1.66
N ASN A 169 6.41 -27.33 -2.17
CA ASN A 169 7.35 -28.24 -1.53
C ASN A 169 7.92 -27.59 -0.26
N THR A 170 8.19 -28.43 0.74
CA THR A 170 8.70 -27.98 2.03
C THR A 170 9.86 -28.82 2.51
N ILE A 171 10.70 -28.22 3.34
CA ILE A 171 11.78 -28.89 4.06
C ILE A 171 11.62 -28.64 5.57
N ILE A 172 12.15 -29.54 6.38
CA ILE A 172 12.35 -29.31 7.81
C ILE A 172 13.79 -28.84 7.99
N CYS A 173 14.00 -27.66 8.56
CA CYS A 173 15.33 -27.12 8.78
C CYS A 173 16.12 -28.02 9.74
N ALA A 174 17.31 -28.46 9.32
CA ALA A 174 18.15 -29.36 10.13
C ALA A 174 18.76 -28.71 11.38
N GLU A 175 18.69 -27.37 11.52
CA GLU A 175 19.19 -26.64 12.70
C GLU A 175 18.08 -26.26 13.68
N CYS A 176 16.98 -25.65 13.23
CA CYS A 176 15.90 -25.19 14.13
C CYS A 176 14.66 -26.10 14.18
N GLY A 177 14.52 -27.06 13.26
CA GLY A 177 13.35 -27.94 13.19
C GLY A 177 12.08 -27.29 12.61
N GLU A 178 12.12 -26.02 12.21
CA GLU A 178 10.97 -25.32 11.59
C GLU A 178 10.81 -25.72 10.12
N VAL A 179 9.57 -25.63 9.62
CA VAL A 179 9.24 -25.87 8.21
C VAL A 179 9.55 -24.62 7.39
N ALA A 180 10.20 -24.80 6.23
CA ALA A 180 10.37 -23.76 5.23
C ALA A 180 9.95 -24.27 3.84
N VAL A 181 9.48 -23.37 2.97
CA VAL A 181 9.25 -23.70 1.56
C VAL A 181 10.60 -23.97 0.90
N GLU A 182 10.68 -25.05 0.11
CA GLU A 182 11.91 -25.59 -0.46
C GLU A 182 12.74 -24.53 -1.21
N ARG A 183 12.08 -23.64 -1.97
CA ARG A 183 12.72 -22.52 -2.65
C ARG A 183 13.58 -21.62 -1.76
N TYR A 184 13.24 -21.50 -0.47
CA TYR A 184 13.99 -20.68 0.48
C TYR A 184 15.07 -21.47 1.23
N ALA A 185 15.23 -22.77 0.96
CA ALA A 185 16.27 -23.58 1.59
C ALA A 185 17.68 -23.13 1.18
N ARG A 186 18.65 -23.40 2.06
CA ARG A 186 20.08 -23.21 1.85
C ARG A 186 20.83 -24.46 2.28
N VAL A 187 22.04 -24.64 1.76
CA VAL A 187 22.94 -25.71 2.19
C VAL A 187 24.00 -25.10 3.10
N LYS A 188 24.09 -25.58 4.35
CA LYS A 188 25.13 -25.22 5.32
C LYS A 188 25.76 -26.50 5.86
N GLN A 189 27.06 -26.66 5.63
CA GLN A 189 27.83 -27.84 6.06
C GLN A 189 27.17 -29.18 5.64
N GLY A 190 26.67 -29.24 4.40
CA GLY A 190 26.00 -30.43 3.85
C GLY A 190 24.57 -30.68 4.37
N LYS A 191 24.04 -29.82 5.25
CA LYS A 191 22.66 -29.91 5.73
C LYS A 191 21.77 -28.89 5.03
N ILE A 192 20.51 -29.27 4.80
CA ILE A 192 19.47 -28.37 4.31
C ILE A 192 18.90 -27.57 5.49
N VAL A 193 18.95 -26.25 5.40
CA VAL A 193 18.55 -25.33 6.47
C VAL A 193 17.73 -24.15 5.91
N CYS A 194 16.97 -23.48 6.78
CA CYS A 194 16.28 -22.23 6.42
C CYS A 194 17.27 -21.05 6.30
N ILE A 195 16.85 -19.96 5.64
CA ILE A 195 17.69 -18.75 5.43
C ILE A 195 18.29 -18.22 6.76
N PRO A 196 17.50 -18.00 7.84
CA PRO A 196 18.07 -17.47 9.08
C PRO A 196 19.14 -18.37 9.71
N CYS A 197 19.00 -19.71 9.63
CA CYS A 197 20.01 -20.63 10.16
C CYS A 197 21.27 -20.69 9.28
N ALA A 198 21.09 -20.53 7.96
CA ALA A 198 22.22 -20.42 7.03
C ALA A 198 23.09 -19.18 7.29
N GLU A 199 22.47 -18.07 7.71
CA GLU A 199 23.12 -16.78 7.94
C GLU A 199 23.72 -16.62 9.35
N LYS A 200 23.40 -17.52 10.29
CA LYS A 200 24.07 -17.58 11.59
C LYS A 200 25.52 -17.98 11.40
N VAL A 201 26.43 -17.04 11.70
CA VAL A 201 27.88 -17.26 11.82
C VAL A 201 28.17 -18.22 12.96
#